data_AF-A0A9D9Q467-F1
#
_entry.id   AF-A0A9D9Q467-F1
#
_cell.length_a   1.000
_cell.length_b   1.000
_cell.length_c   1.000
_cell.angle_alpha   90.00
_cell.angle_beta   90.00
_cell.angle_gamma   90.00
#
_symmetry.space_group_name_H-M   'P 1'
#
loop_
_entity.id
_entity.type
_entity.pdbx_description
1 polymer ?
#
loop_
_entity_poly.entity_id
_entity_poly.type
_entity_poly.pdbx_seq_one_letter_code
_entity_poly.pdbx_strand_id
1 'polypeptide(L)'
;MCIFKNIYPRRRQMKESLYGELSVIGMRGCEDFANQVDYYLKDWRRHDNDGTFLVDASCPRFGSGEAKGTVHHSLRGNDVYIICDVFNHGVTYKMYGQTVPMSPDDHYQDLKRIIGAIGGKARRISVIMPMLYEGRQHKRSG
;
A
#
# COMPACT_ATOMS: atom_id res chain seq x y z
N MET A 1 33.10 -3.96 37.41
CA MET A 1 33.18 -5.02 36.38
C MET A 1 32.45 -4.53 35.15
N CYS A 2 33.10 -4.69 34.03
CA CYS A 2 32.89 -3.95 32.79
C CYS A 2 31.84 -4.59 31.88
N ILE A 3 31.15 -3.72 31.12
CA ILE A 3 30.71 -3.91 29.72
C ILE A 3 29.57 -4.92 29.46
N PHE A 4 28.37 -4.38 29.21
CA PHE A 4 27.56 -4.71 28.03
C PHE A 4 26.70 -3.48 27.66
N LYS A 5 27.37 -2.41 27.21
CA LYS A 5 26.76 -1.31 26.46
C LYS A 5 27.08 -1.54 24.97
N ASN A 6 26.10 -1.36 24.10
CA ASN A 6 26.17 -1.20 22.63
C ASN A 6 26.44 -2.45 21.76
N ILE A 7 25.39 -3.02 21.15
CA ILE A 7 25.50 -3.80 19.89
C ILE A 7 24.49 -3.36 18.80
N TYR A 8 23.81 -2.20 18.93
CA TYR A 8 23.12 -1.61 17.77
C TYR A 8 23.88 -0.38 17.28
N PRO A 9 24.42 -0.40 16.04
CA PRO A 9 25.17 0.72 15.51
C PRO A 9 24.27 1.94 15.48
N ARG A 10 24.82 3.07 15.94
CA ARG A 10 24.25 4.41 15.97
C ARG A 10 23.82 4.81 14.54
N ARG A 11 22.62 4.39 14.11
CA ARG A 11 22.07 4.73 12.79
C ARG A 11 21.72 6.22 12.76
N ARG A 12 22.66 6.97 12.17
CA ARG A 12 22.54 8.27 11.51
C ARG A 12 21.14 8.90 11.64
N GLN A 13 21.02 9.94 12.46
CA GLN A 13 19.87 10.85 12.42
C GLN A 13 19.78 11.42 11.01
N MET A 14 18.80 10.98 10.21
CA MET A 14 18.38 11.69 9.01
C MET A 14 17.46 12.83 9.44
N LYS A 15 18.04 13.99 9.76
CA LYS A 15 17.31 15.25 9.80
C LYS A 15 17.78 16.10 8.62
N GLU A 16 16.79 16.68 7.94
CA GLU A 16 16.80 17.36 6.63
C GLU A 16 16.68 16.42 5.43
N SER A 17 15.49 16.42 4.82
CA SER A 17 15.14 15.56 3.71
C SER A 17 14.82 16.41 2.49
N LEU A 18 15.67 16.33 1.46
CA LEU A 18 15.40 16.72 0.06
C LEU A 18 14.33 15.80 -0.60
N TYR A 19 13.53 15.10 0.21
CA TYR A 19 12.64 14.00 -0.19
C TYR A 19 11.21 14.32 0.26
N GLY A 20 10.24 13.90 -0.56
CA GLY A 20 8.81 14.07 -0.28
C GLY A 20 8.36 13.29 0.95
N GLU A 21 7.24 13.71 1.54
CA GLU A 21 6.65 13.02 2.69
C GLU A 21 6.25 11.59 2.32
N LEU A 22 6.48 10.64 3.23
CA LEU A 22 6.21 9.22 2.98
C LEU A 22 4.74 8.92 3.21
N SER A 23 4.09 8.25 2.26
CA SER A 23 2.71 7.76 2.42
C SER A 23 2.62 6.31 1.99
N VAL A 24 1.91 5.50 2.78
CA VAL A 24 1.69 4.08 2.53
C VAL A 24 0.19 3.85 2.34
N ILE A 25 -0.19 3.17 1.27
CA ILE A 25 -1.56 2.74 1.01
C ILE A 25 -1.59 1.22 1.05
N GLY A 26 -2.38 0.65 1.95
CA GLY A 26 -2.72 -0.77 1.93
C GLY A 26 -3.98 -0.99 1.10
N MET A 27 -3.88 -1.73 0.00
CA MET A 27 -5.07 -2.18 -0.73
C MET A 27 -5.85 -3.19 0.11
N ARG A 28 -7.12 -3.40 -0.24
CA ARG A 28 -8.01 -4.31 0.47
C ARG A 28 -7.45 -5.73 0.52
N GLY A 29 -7.37 -6.33 1.70
CA GLY A 29 -6.73 -7.63 1.95
C GLY A 29 -5.24 -7.55 2.31
N CYS A 30 -4.67 -6.34 2.42
CA CYS A 30 -3.28 -6.12 2.86
C CYS A 30 -3.19 -5.27 4.14
N GLU A 31 -4.29 -5.11 4.87
CA GLU A 31 -4.40 -4.21 6.02
C GLU A 31 -3.41 -4.60 7.13
N ASP A 32 -3.34 -5.88 7.48
CA ASP A 32 -2.42 -6.38 8.51
C ASP A 32 -0.95 -6.11 8.17
N PHE A 33 -0.57 -6.36 6.91
CA PHE A 33 0.79 -6.10 6.44
C PHE A 33 1.08 -4.60 6.38
N ALA A 34 0.13 -3.78 5.94
CA ALA A 34 0.27 -2.33 5.93
C ALA A 34 0.43 -1.76 7.36
N ASN A 35 -0.34 -2.27 8.32
CA ASN A 35 -0.22 -1.91 9.74
C ASN A 35 1.16 -2.29 10.30
N GLN A 36 1.68 -3.45 9.94
CA GLN A 36 3.02 -3.88 10.34
C GLN A 36 4.11 -2.95 9.75
N VAL A 37 3.97 -2.56 8.49
CA VAL A 37 4.88 -1.59 7.85
C VAL A 37 4.81 -0.24 8.55
N ASP A 38 3.61 0.26 8.86
CA ASP A 38 3.42 1.51 9.61
C ASP A 38 4.10 1.47 10.98
N TYR A 39 3.94 0.37 11.72
CA TYR A 39 4.60 0.15 13.01
C TYR A 39 6.13 0.28 12.90
N TYR A 40 6.76 -0.43 11.96
CA TYR A 40 8.21 -0.37 11.79
C TYR A 40 8.70 1.00 11.32
N LEU A 41 7.93 1.69 10.47
CA LEU A 41 8.27 3.03 10.02
C LEU A 41 8.27 4.05 11.17
N LYS A 42 7.31 3.94 12.10
CA LYS A 42 7.27 4.76 13.32
C LYS A 42 8.47 4.50 14.21
N ASP A 43 8.76 3.22 14.49
CA ASP A 43 9.91 2.80 15.30
C ASP A 43 11.23 3.35 14.75
N TRP A 44 11.46 3.19 13.44
CA TRP A 44 12.72 3.63 12.82
C TRP A 44 12.87 5.14 12.70
N ARG A 45 11.78 5.87 12.43
CA ARG A 45 11.85 7.33 12.29
C ARG A 45 11.84 8.07 13.62
N ARG A 46 11.68 7.38 14.75
CA ARG A 46 11.67 7.97 16.11
C ARG A 46 10.79 9.22 16.17
N HIS A 47 9.63 9.16 15.51
CA HIS A 47 8.64 10.23 15.66
C HIS A 47 8.06 10.10 17.07
N ASP A 48 8.33 11.10 17.90
CA ASP A 48 7.78 11.22 19.27
C ASP A 48 6.25 11.50 19.29
N ASN A 49 5.51 11.29 18.19
CA ASN A 49 4.11 11.67 18.07
C ASN A 49 3.28 10.67 17.24
N ASP A 50 1.99 10.57 17.61
CA ASP A 50 0.91 9.67 17.16
C ASP A 50 0.55 9.67 15.64
N GLY A 51 1.45 10.09 14.76
CA GLY A 51 1.23 10.08 13.32
C GLY A 51 1.23 8.67 12.71
N THR A 52 0.43 8.45 11.67
CA THR A 52 0.48 7.25 10.82
C THR A 52 0.98 7.62 9.43
N PHE A 53 1.75 6.72 8.82
CA PHE A 53 2.12 6.81 7.41
C PHE A 53 1.02 6.23 6.51
N LEU A 54 0.03 5.55 7.09
CA LEU A 54 -1.09 4.99 6.36
C LEU A 54 -2.01 6.10 5.86
N VAL A 55 -2.35 6.01 4.58
CA VAL A 55 -3.31 6.88 3.94
C VAL A 55 -4.55 6.07 3.65
N ASP A 56 -5.68 6.56 4.16
CA ASP A 56 -6.98 5.97 3.88
C ASP A 56 -7.31 6.12 2.39
N ALA A 57 -7.34 4.98 1.71
CA ALA A 57 -7.72 4.84 0.33
C ALA A 57 -8.61 3.61 0.21
N SER A 58 -9.72 3.78 -0.49
CA SER A 58 -10.77 2.78 -0.57
C SER A 58 -11.22 2.59 -2.00
N CYS A 59 -11.66 1.37 -2.32
CA CYS A 59 -12.28 1.03 -3.60
C CYS A 59 -13.71 0.53 -3.37
N PRO A 60 -14.67 1.41 -2.99
CA PRO A 60 -16.06 1.00 -2.87
C PRO A 60 -16.60 0.41 -4.17
N ARG A 61 -17.36 -0.69 -4.04
CA ARG A 61 -18.01 -1.37 -5.16
C ARG A 61 -19.51 -1.12 -5.17
N PHE A 62 -20.04 -0.92 -6.37
CA PHE A 62 -21.47 -0.82 -6.64
C PHE A 62 -22.09 -2.21 -6.79
N GLY A 63 -23.42 -2.30 -6.66
CA GLY A 63 -24.15 -3.57 -6.80
C GLY A 63 -23.98 -4.24 -8.17
N SER A 64 -23.58 -3.48 -9.20
CA SER A 64 -23.25 -3.96 -10.54
C SER A 64 -21.88 -4.65 -10.65
N GLY A 65 -21.03 -4.53 -9.62
CA GLY A 65 -19.65 -5.00 -9.63
C GLY A 65 -18.62 -3.94 -10.04
N GLU A 66 -19.07 -2.78 -10.53
CA GLU A 66 -18.18 -1.64 -10.80
C GLU A 66 -17.57 -1.10 -9.50
N ALA A 67 -16.38 -0.50 -9.59
CA ALA A 67 -15.69 0.07 -8.43
C ALA A 67 -15.23 1.51 -8.70
N LYS A 68 -15.16 2.31 -7.64
CA LYS A 68 -14.63 3.68 -7.63
C LYS A 68 -13.42 3.73 -6.71
N GLY A 69 -12.31 4.32 -7.15
CA GLY A 69 -11.16 4.59 -6.28
C GLY A 69 -11.31 5.93 -5.57
N THR A 70 -11.14 5.95 -4.26
CA THR A 70 -11.19 7.15 -3.41
C THR A 70 -9.95 7.23 -2.53
N VAL A 71 -9.34 8.41 -2.45
CA VAL A 71 -8.22 8.70 -1.54
C VAL A 71 -8.66 9.88 -0.66
N HIS A 72 -8.62 9.69 0.65
CA HIS A 72 -9.21 10.64 1.61
C HIS A 72 -8.24 11.76 2.05
N HIS A 73 -6.96 11.66 1.67
CA HIS A 73 -5.94 12.66 1.96
C HIS A 73 -5.23 13.14 0.69
N SER A 74 -4.74 14.38 0.72
CA SER A 74 -3.91 14.90 -0.37
C SER A 74 -2.54 14.21 -0.36
N LEU A 75 -2.15 13.66 -1.51
CA LEU A 75 -0.87 12.99 -1.73
C LEU A 75 0.09 13.81 -2.60
N ARG A 76 -0.16 15.11 -2.75
CA ARG A 76 0.62 15.98 -3.63
C ARG A 76 2.03 16.17 -3.08
N GLY A 77 3.05 15.83 -3.89
CA GLY A 77 4.45 15.89 -3.48
C GLY A 77 4.92 14.72 -2.61
N ASN A 78 4.04 13.76 -2.30
CA ASN A 78 4.37 12.63 -1.45
C ASN A 78 5.08 11.51 -2.23
N ASP A 79 5.83 10.73 -1.49
CA ASP A 79 6.37 9.43 -1.88
C ASP A 79 5.36 8.34 -1.51
N VAL A 80 4.57 7.92 -2.49
CA VAL A 80 3.47 6.97 -2.26
C VAL A 80 3.95 5.56 -2.51
N TYR A 81 3.80 4.70 -1.51
CA TYR A 81 3.97 3.26 -1.60
C TYR A 81 2.62 2.57 -1.52
N ILE A 82 2.24 1.85 -2.57
CA ILE A 82 0.98 1.10 -2.61
C ILE A 82 1.30 -0.37 -2.43
N ILE A 83 0.77 -0.99 -1.39
CA ILE A 83 0.88 -2.41 -1.10
C ILE A 83 -0.37 -3.09 -1.66
N CYS A 84 -0.18 -4.06 -2.56
CA CYS A 84 -1.28 -4.78 -3.19
C CYS A 84 -0.95 -6.27 -3.33
N ASP A 85 -1.86 -7.11 -2.87
CA ASP A 85 -1.86 -8.54 -3.18
C ASP A 85 -3.02 -8.84 -4.14
N VAL A 86 -2.68 -9.09 -5.39
CA VAL A 86 -3.64 -9.40 -6.46
C VAL A 86 -4.12 -10.85 -6.43
N PHE A 87 -3.54 -11.73 -5.61
CA PHE A 87 -3.95 -13.14 -5.55
C PHE A 87 -4.68 -13.49 -4.26
N ASN A 88 -5.14 -12.48 -3.51
CA ASN A 88 -5.90 -12.69 -2.29
C ASN A 88 -7.38 -13.00 -2.56
N HIS A 89 -7.67 -14.28 -2.81
CA HIS A 89 -9.05 -14.78 -2.99
C HIS A 89 -9.90 -14.78 -1.70
N GLY A 90 -9.30 -14.46 -0.54
CA GLY A 90 -10.04 -14.33 0.73
C GLY A 90 -10.90 -13.07 0.78
N VAL A 91 -10.64 -12.09 -0.08
CA VAL A 91 -11.37 -10.83 -0.12
C VAL A 91 -12.64 -10.98 -0.95
N THR A 92 -13.81 -10.65 -0.38
CA THR A 92 -15.11 -10.79 -1.05
C THR A 92 -15.84 -9.45 -1.18
N TYR A 93 -16.79 -9.34 -2.11
CA TYR A 93 -17.69 -8.19 -2.25
C TYR A 93 -19.10 -8.64 -2.65
N LYS A 94 -20.08 -7.74 -2.53
CA LYS A 94 -21.46 -8.00 -2.97
C LYS A 94 -21.67 -7.54 -4.40
N MET A 95 -22.16 -8.44 -5.25
CA MET A 95 -22.52 -8.19 -6.65
C MET A 95 -23.87 -8.85 -6.92
N TYR A 96 -24.85 -8.07 -7.41
CA TYR A 96 -26.23 -8.52 -7.62
C TYR A 96 -26.83 -9.30 -6.44
N GLY A 97 -26.54 -8.87 -5.22
CA GLY A 97 -27.02 -9.50 -3.98
C GLY A 97 -26.27 -10.77 -3.56
N GLN A 98 -25.32 -11.24 -4.37
CA GLN A 98 -24.49 -12.41 -4.08
C GLN A 98 -23.11 -11.99 -3.56
N THR A 99 -22.54 -12.78 -2.65
CA THR A 99 -21.17 -12.57 -2.17
C THR A 99 -20.21 -13.29 -3.10
N VAL A 100 -19.34 -12.55 -3.77
CA VAL A 100 -18.38 -13.06 -4.75
C VAL A 100 -16.95 -12.79 -4.27
N PRO A 101 -16.00 -13.73 -4.45
CA PRO A 101 -14.59 -13.46 -4.21
C PRO A 101 -14.06 -12.46 -5.25
N MET A 102 -13.12 -11.62 -4.84
CA MET A 102 -12.39 -10.79 -5.77
C MET A 102 -11.48 -11.65 -6.65
N SER A 103 -11.57 -11.42 -7.95
CA SER A 103 -10.62 -11.97 -8.92
C SER A 103 -9.29 -11.23 -8.87
N PRO A 104 -8.19 -11.80 -9.41
CA PRO A 104 -6.94 -11.07 -9.53
C PRO A 104 -7.05 -9.81 -10.40
N ASP A 105 -7.88 -9.88 -11.44
CA ASP A 105 -8.30 -8.73 -12.24
C ASP A 105 -8.95 -7.64 -11.39
N ASP A 106 -9.87 -8.02 -10.51
CA ASP A 106 -10.56 -7.09 -9.61
C ASP A 106 -9.57 -6.29 -8.75
N HIS A 107 -8.64 -6.98 -8.10
CA HIS A 107 -7.59 -6.33 -7.29
C HIS A 107 -6.70 -5.42 -8.15
N TYR A 108 -6.29 -5.90 -9.33
CA TYR A 108 -5.40 -5.14 -10.20
C TYR A 108 -6.08 -3.88 -10.77
N GLN A 109 -7.37 -3.95 -11.09
CA GLN A 109 -8.15 -2.78 -11.50
C GLN A 109 -8.34 -1.80 -10.34
N ASP A 110 -8.52 -2.29 -9.11
CA ASP A 110 -8.60 -1.43 -7.93
C ASP A 110 -7.29 -0.69 -7.66
N LEU A 111 -6.14 -1.35 -7.86
CA LEU A 111 -4.82 -0.68 -7.83
C LEU A 111 -4.74 0.46 -8.87
N LYS A 112 -5.17 0.20 -10.11
CA LYS A 112 -5.19 1.24 -11.17
C LYS A 112 -6.10 2.40 -10.80
N ARG A 113 -7.25 2.14 -10.18
CA ARG A 113 -8.18 3.17 -9.72
C ARG A 113 -7.55 4.09 -8.68
N ILE A 114 -6.82 3.54 -7.71
CA ILE A 114 -6.09 4.34 -6.72
C ILE A 114 -5.00 5.18 -7.39
N ILE A 115 -4.21 4.59 -8.30
CA ILE A 115 -3.19 5.33 -9.06
C ILE A 115 -3.85 6.48 -9.85
N GLY A 116 -4.99 6.22 -10.48
CA GLY A 116 -5.79 7.23 -11.19
C GLY A 116 -6.29 8.34 -10.25
N ALA A 117 -6.78 7.99 -9.06
CA ALA A 117 -7.26 8.93 -8.05
C ALA A 117 -6.15 9.85 -7.52
N ILE A 118 -4.90 9.39 -7.47
CA ILE A 118 -3.72 10.21 -7.14
C ILE A 118 -3.47 11.30 -8.20
N GLY A 119 -3.93 11.08 -9.44
CA GLY A 119 -3.95 12.09 -10.50
C GLY A 119 -2.57 12.63 -10.91
N GLY A 120 -1.52 11.82 -10.75
CA GLY A 120 -0.14 12.20 -11.09
C GLY A 120 0.42 13.35 -10.25
N LYS A 121 -0.20 13.67 -9.09
CA LYS A 121 0.24 14.76 -8.20
C LYS A 121 1.28 14.31 -7.17
N ALA A 122 1.38 13.01 -6.93
CA ALA A 122 2.45 12.44 -6.10
C ALA A 122 3.82 12.66 -6.77
N ARG A 123 4.86 12.77 -5.95
CA ARG A 123 6.24 12.89 -6.45
C ARG A 123 6.71 11.59 -7.11
N ARG A 124 6.35 10.46 -6.49
CA ARG A 124 6.55 9.12 -7.03
C ARG A 124 5.48 8.17 -6.50
N ILE A 125 5.19 7.14 -7.29
CA ILE A 125 4.32 6.03 -6.90
C ILE A 125 5.13 4.76 -7.06
N SER A 126 5.25 3.98 -6.00
CA SER A 126 5.92 2.67 -6.00
C SER A 126 4.92 1.62 -5.56
N VAL A 127 4.74 0.59 -6.39
CA VAL A 127 3.83 -0.51 -6.09
C VAL A 127 4.64 -1.68 -5.54
N ILE A 128 4.28 -2.14 -4.35
CA ILE A 128 4.81 -3.35 -3.73
C ILE A 128 3.77 -4.46 -3.95
N MET A 129 4.10 -5.36 -4.86
CA MET A 129 3.24 -6.48 -5.25
C MET A 129 4.04 -7.78 -5.13
N PRO A 130 3.79 -8.61 -4.08
CA PRO A 130 4.59 -9.81 -3.82
C PRO A 130 4.63 -10.82 -4.97
N MET A 131 3.51 -11.01 -5.67
CA MET A 131 3.44 -11.81 -6.90
C MET A 131 2.95 -10.94 -8.06
N LEU A 132 3.77 -10.86 -9.11
CA LEU A 132 3.44 -10.05 -10.29
C LEU A 132 2.25 -10.65 -11.05
N TYR A 133 1.17 -9.87 -11.18
CA TYR A 133 0.02 -10.21 -12.01
C TYR A 133 0.45 -10.51 -13.46
N GLU A 134 -0.08 -11.58 -14.06
CA GLU A 134 0.31 -12.07 -15.40
C GLU A 134 1.81 -12.38 -15.60
N GLY A 135 2.62 -12.42 -14.53
CA GLY A 135 4.06 -12.67 -14.65
C GLY A 135 4.43 -14.02 -15.28
N ARG A 136 3.51 -14.99 -15.29
CA ARG A 136 3.70 -16.33 -15.89
C ARG A 136 3.24 -16.44 -17.34
N GLN A 137 2.55 -15.42 -17.86
CA GLN A 137 1.97 -15.42 -19.20
C GLN A 137 3.00 -15.15 -20.32
N HIS A 138 4.26 -14.91 -19.96
CA HIS A 138 5.35 -14.66 -20.91
C HIS A 138 5.77 -15.91 -21.72
N LYS A 139 5.36 -17.11 -21.33
CA LYS A 139 5.65 -18.35 -22.04
C LYS A 139 4.42 -18.82 -22.80
N ARG A 140 4.41 -18.59 -24.12
CA ARG A 140 3.60 -19.39 -25.04
C ARG A 140 4.36 -20.69 -25.28
N SER A 141 4.03 -21.74 -24.54
CA SER A 141 4.47 -23.10 -24.89
C SER A 141 3.67 -23.54 -26.11
N GLY A 142 4.22 -23.29 -27.29
CA GLY A 142 3.81 -23.91 -28.55
C GLY A 142 4.66 -25.14 -28.84
#